data_AF-A0A1C5C5J1-F1
#
_entry.id   AF-A0A1C5C5J1-F1
#
_cell.length_a   1.000
_cell.length_b   1.000
_cell.length_c   1.000
_cell.angle_alpha   90.00
_cell.angle_beta   90.00
_cell.angle_gamma   90.00
#
_symmetry.space_group_name_H-M   'P 1'
#
loop_
_entity.id
_entity.type
_entity.pdbx_description
1 polymer ?
#
loop_
_entity_poly.entity_id
_entity_poly.type
_entity_poly.pdbx_seq_one_letter_code
_entity_poly.pdbx_strand_id
1 'polypeptide(L)'
;MAIRIRLGDYERVTGDVLGRDAIGCFPRMTEAEALEAGRGVWRLDMKIVSRERFLLITDAGQGLVRAVAEITAVTEHDTDRGRKKALEANLLGPGHPMYDTYINQPDPLANDSRNSVKYGDLPEELPFRTRDCACGCGGTTTHDFVPGHELRAIQARVREHFGGSVLSFITWLDAELPPAAPAS
;
A
#
# COMPACT_ATOMS: atom_id res chain seq x y z
N MET A 1 -0.20 7.27 2.51
CA MET A 1 -1.65 7.31 2.42
C MET A 1 -2.13 5.95 2.90
N ALA A 2 -3.09 5.92 3.79
CA ALA A 2 -3.77 4.67 4.08
C ALA A 2 -4.74 4.34 2.94
N ILE A 3 -5.01 3.05 2.79
CA ILE A 3 -6.10 2.54 1.98
C ILE A 3 -7.28 2.31 2.92
N ARG A 4 -8.46 2.84 2.59
CA ARG A 4 -9.72 2.51 3.27
C ARG A 4 -10.57 1.63 2.37
N ILE A 5 -11.10 0.55 2.92
CA ILE A 5 -12.12 -0.29 2.30
C ILE A 5 -13.39 -0.23 3.14
N ARG A 6 -14.47 0.28 2.54
CA ARG A 6 -15.80 0.30 3.15
C ARG A 6 -16.57 -0.97 2.78
N LEU A 7 -16.93 -1.76 3.78
CA LEU A 7 -17.78 -2.94 3.66
C LEU A 7 -19.22 -2.53 3.37
N GLY A 8 -19.87 -3.24 2.45
CA GLY A 8 -21.33 -3.17 2.28
C GLY A 8 -22.06 -4.03 3.31
N ASP A 9 -23.35 -4.25 3.08
CA ASP A 9 -24.16 -5.13 3.91
C ASP A 9 -23.69 -6.59 3.82
N TYR A 10 -23.93 -7.36 4.88
CA TYR A 10 -23.61 -8.78 4.91
C TYR A 10 -24.36 -9.54 3.82
N GLU A 11 -23.62 -10.36 3.07
CA GLU A 11 -24.16 -11.22 2.03
C GLU A 11 -23.41 -12.56 1.99
N ARG A 12 -24.15 -13.66 1.84
CA ARG A 12 -23.54 -14.97 1.55
C ARG A 12 -23.23 -15.06 0.07
N VAL A 13 -22.04 -15.54 -0.26
CA VAL A 13 -21.56 -15.65 -1.64
C VAL A 13 -21.19 -17.09 -1.97
N THR A 14 -21.21 -17.41 -3.27
CA THR A 14 -20.77 -18.71 -3.78
C THR A 14 -19.79 -18.47 -4.93
N GLY A 15 -18.75 -19.29 -5.03
CA GLY A 15 -17.71 -19.14 -6.06
C GLY A 15 -16.89 -17.86 -5.92
N ASP A 16 -16.74 -17.33 -4.69
CA ASP A 16 -15.86 -16.20 -4.44
C ASP A 16 -14.41 -16.57 -4.80
N VAL A 17 -13.73 -15.68 -5.51
CA VAL A 17 -12.38 -15.93 -6.04
C VAL A 17 -11.35 -16.14 -4.92
N LEU A 18 -11.63 -15.65 -3.72
CA LEU A 18 -10.80 -15.84 -2.53
C LEU A 18 -11.27 -17.01 -1.65
N GLY A 19 -12.29 -17.76 -2.08
CA GLY A 19 -12.81 -18.92 -1.35
C GLY A 19 -13.65 -18.58 -0.12
N ARG A 20 -14.21 -17.36 -0.04
CA ARG A 20 -15.00 -16.92 1.12
C ARG A 20 -16.46 -17.35 1.00
N ASP A 21 -17.08 -17.65 2.14
CA ASP A 21 -18.50 -18.03 2.23
C ASP A 21 -19.45 -16.84 2.43
N ALA A 22 -18.91 -15.70 2.84
CA ALA A 22 -19.65 -14.47 3.06
C ALA A 22 -18.76 -13.23 2.91
N ILE A 23 -19.39 -12.10 2.61
CA ILE A 23 -18.77 -10.77 2.52
C ILE A 23 -19.61 -9.73 3.27
N GLY A 24 -19.09 -8.51 3.37
CA GLY A 24 -19.80 -7.39 3.97
C GLY A 24 -19.74 -7.39 5.50
N CYS A 25 -20.34 -6.36 6.09
CA CYS A 25 -20.34 -6.14 7.54
C CYS A 25 -21.59 -6.73 8.19
N PHE A 26 -21.41 -7.35 9.36
CA PHE A 26 -22.51 -7.81 10.21
C PHE A 26 -22.31 -7.32 11.66
N PRO A 27 -23.39 -7.26 12.48
CA PRO A 27 -23.27 -6.84 13.87
C PRO A 27 -22.29 -7.72 14.65
N ARG A 28 -21.41 -7.09 15.43
CA ARG A 28 -20.43 -7.75 16.31
C ARG A 28 -19.35 -8.57 15.59
N MET A 29 -19.06 -8.28 14.31
CA MET A 29 -17.91 -8.88 13.66
C MET A 29 -16.62 -8.53 14.40
N THR A 30 -15.74 -9.50 14.53
CA THR A 30 -14.38 -9.32 15.04
C THR A 30 -13.52 -8.59 14.01
N GLU A 31 -12.40 -8.03 14.45
CA GLU A 31 -11.46 -7.35 13.56
C GLU A 31 -10.89 -8.28 12.48
N ALA A 32 -10.68 -9.55 12.81
CA ALA A 32 -10.22 -10.56 11.86
C ALA A 32 -11.27 -10.85 10.78
N GLU A 33 -12.53 -10.96 11.17
CA GLU A 33 -13.64 -11.10 10.22
C GLU A 33 -13.80 -9.84 9.37
N ALA A 34 -13.62 -8.65 9.95
CA ALA A 34 -13.65 -7.39 9.20
C ALA A 34 -12.53 -7.33 8.16
N LEU A 35 -11.32 -7.71 8.55
CA LEU A 35 -10.18 -7.78 7.65
C LEU A 35 -10.41 -8.79 6.52
N GLU A 36 -10.90 -9.99 6.83
CA GLU A 36 -11.18 -11.03 5.83
C GLU A 36 -12.31 -10.62 4.87
N ALA A 37 -13.38 -10.02 5.39
CA ALA A 37 -14.45 -9.45 4.56
C ALA A 37 -13.93 -8.33 3.66
N GLY A 38 -13.05 -7.48 4.20
CA GLY A 38 -12.44 -6.32 3.54
C GLY A 38 -11.39 -6.67 2.50
N ARG A 39 -10.66 -7.78 2.68
CA ARG A 39 -9.60 -8.27 1.79
C ARG A 39 -10.03 -8.18 0.34
N GLY A 40 -11.11 -8.89 -0.02
CA GLY A 40 -11.84 -8.76 -1.29
C GLY A 40 -10.98 -8.78 -2.55
N VAL A 41 -11.60 -8.59 -3.71
CA VAL A 41 -10.88 -8.38 -4.97
C VAL A 41 -11.28 -7.05 -5.58
N TRP A 42 -10.32 -6.14 -5.66
CA TRP A 42 -10.54 -4.74 -5.98
C TRP A 42 -9.76 -4.32 -7.21
N ARG A 43 -10.24 -3.28 -7.89
CA ARG A 43 -9.45 -2.57 -8.90
C ARG A 43 -8.59 -1.52 -8.18
N LEU A 44 -7.33 -1.85 -7.97
CA LEU A 44 -6.38 -1.02 -7.24
C LEU A 44 -5.34 -0.38 -8.17
N ASP A 45 -4.98 0.87 -7.88
CA ASP A 45 -3.89 1.58 -8.55
C ASP A 45 -2.54 1.18 -7.93
N MET A 46 -1.74 0.42 -8.67
CA MET A 46 -0.46 -0.08 -8.16
C MET A 46 0.58 0.99 -7.92
N LYS A 47 0.47 2.17 -8.54
CA LYS A 47 1.37 3.28 -8.25
C LYS A 47 1.17 3.82 -6.84
N ILE A 48 -0.06 3.73 -6.34
CA ILE A 48 -0.44 4.12 -4.99
C ILE A 48 -0.15 2.94 -4.06
N VAL A 49 -0.78 1.78 -4.28
CA VAL A 49 -0.74 0.64 -3.36
C VAL A 49 0.67 0.17 -3.03
N SER A 50 1.60 0.19 -3.99
CA SER A 50 3.00 -0.20 -3.75
C SER A 50 3.74 0.67 -2.73
N ARG A 51 3.22 1.84 -2.40
CA ARG A 51 3.80 2.81 -1.46
C ARG A 51 3.07 2.85 -0.12
N GLU A 52 1.89 2.25 -0.05
CA GLU A 52 1.03 2.33 1.13
C GLU A 52 1.26 1.17 2.09
N ARG A 53 1.24 1.51 3.37
CA ARG A 53 1.53 0.56 4.45
C ARG A 53 0.30 0.16 5.24
N PHE A 54 -0.72 1.00 5.33
CA PHE A 54 -1.83 0.77 6.25
C PHE A 54 -3.17 0.63 5.52
N LEU A 55 -3.99 -0.25 6.08
CA LEU A 55 -5.34 -0.57 5.61
C LEU A 55 -6.32 -0.32 6.77
N LEU A 56 -7.38 0.43 6.48
CA LEU A 56 -8.55 0.59 7.33
C LEU A 56 -9.74 -0.13 6.72
N ILE A 57 -10.44 -0.94 7.50
CA ILE A 57 -11.74 -1.49 7.12
C ILE A 57 -12.82 -0.74 7.88
N THR A 58 -13.80 -0.20 7.15
CA THR A 58 -14.94 0.50 7.77
C THR A 58 -16.26 -0.16 7.40
N ASP A 59 -17.25 -0.03 8.29
CA ASP A 59 -18.62 -0.47 7.97
C ASP A 59 -19.42 0.65 7.29
N ALA A 60 -20.33 0.30 6.38
CA ALA A 60 -21.21 1.28 5.73
C ALA A 60 -22.36 1.79 6.62
N GLY A 61 -22.67 1.11 7.72
CA GLY A 61 -23.84 1.41 8.55
C GLY A 61 -23.60 2.58 9.51
N GLN A 62 -22.77 2.36 10.52
CA GLN A 62 -22.33 3.35 11.49
C GLN A 62 -21.12 4.17 11.00
N GLY A 63 -20.43 3.72 9.95
CA GLY A 63 -19.26 4.42 9.43
C GLY A 63 -18.04 4.30 10.34
N LEU A 64 -17.96 3.25 11.16
CA LEU A 64 -16.86 3.07 12.10
C LEU A 64 -15.76 2.18 11.50
N VAL A 65 -14.52 2.42 11.92
CA VAL A 65 -13.38 1.56 11.62
C VAL A 65 -13.50 0.26 12.43
N ARG A 66 -13.52 -0.87 11.74
CA ARG A 66 -13.67 -2.22 12.29
C ARG A 66 -12.40 -3.05 12.27
N ALA A 67 -11.42 -2.66 11.47
CA ALA A 67 -10.08 -3.23 11.53
C ALA A 67 -9.05 -2.20 11.07
N VAL A 68 -7.87 -2.28 11.68
CA VAL A 68 -6.69 -1.50 11.32
C VAL A 68 -5.57 -2.51 11.08
N ALA A 69 -4.94 -2.47 9.92
CA ALA A 69 -3.98 -3.48 9.51
C ALA A 69 -2.78 -2.88 8.77
N GLU A 70 -1.65 -3.58 8.79
CA GLU A 70 -0.49 -3.31 7.95
C GLU A 70 -0.52 -4.22 6.72
N ILE A 71 -0.41 -3.61 5.53
CA ILE A 71 -0.38 -4.31 4.25
C ILE A 71 0.97 -5.00 4.12
N THR A 72 0.94 -6.31 3.89
CA THR A 72 2.12 -7.16 3.77
C THR A 72 2.40 -7.57 2.33
N ALA A 73 1.36 -7.69 1.50
CA ALA A 73 1.50 -8.01 0.08
C ALA A 73 0.26 -7.61 -0.72
N VAL A 74 0.39 -7.70 -2.05
CA VAL A 74 -0.72 -7.59 -2.99
C VAL A 74 -0.73 -8.82 -3.87
N THR A 75 -1.83 -9.55 -3.90
CA THR A 75 -2.02 -10.73 -4.75
C THR A 75 -2.93 -10.39 -5.93
N GLU A 76 -2.62 -10.92 -7.11
CA GLU A 76 -3.43 -10.74 -8.32
C GLU A 76 -4.34 -11.95 -8.54
N HIS A 77 -5.57 -11.66 -8.95
CA HIS A 77 -6.62 -12.66 -9.15
C HIS A 77 -7.37 -12.37 -10.45
N ASP A 78 -7.50 -13.38 -11.31
CA ASP A 78 -8.32 -13.27 -12.51
C ASP A 78 -9.80 -13.48 -12.15
N THR A 79 -10.66 -12.55 -12.56
CA THR A 79 -12.12 -12.67 -12.39
C THR A 79 -12.82 -12.53 -13.74
N ASP A 80 -14.10 -12.90 -13.77
CA ASP A 80 -15.05 -12.62 -14.85
C ASP A 80 -15.02 -11.18 -15.40
N ARG A 81 -14.59 -10.21 -14.58
CA ARG A 81 -14.52 -8.78 -14.89
C ARG A 81 -13.09 -8.27 -15.10
N GLY A 82 -12.18 -9.19 -15.40
CA GLY A 82 -10.75 -8.96 -15.60
C GLY A 82 -9.92 -9.11 -14.34
N ARG A 83 -8.64 -8.76 -14.45
CA ARG A 83 -7.68 -8.91 -13.36
C ARG A 83 -7.96 -7.92 -12.22
N LYS A 84 -8.08 -8.44 -11.01
CA LYS A 84 -8.27 -7.68 -9.77
C LYS A 84 -7.19 -8.05 -8.76
N LYS A 85 -7.17 -7.33 -7.63
CA LYS A 85 -6.13 -7.48 -6.61
C LYS A 85 -6.73 -7.59 -5.22
N ALA A 86 -6.13 -8.42 -4.39
CA ALA A 86 -6.42 -8.52 -2.97
C ALA A 86 -5.23 -7.94 -2.19
N LEU A 87 -5.52 -7.23 -1.10
CA LEU A 87 -4.51 -6.77 -0.16
C LEU A 87 -4.33 -7.84 0.91
N GLU A 88 -3.12 -8.40 1.01
CA GLU A 88 -2.75 -9.22 2.16
C GLU A 88 -2.28 -8.29 3.27
N ALA A 89 -2.75 -8.51 4.49
CA ALA A 89 -2.46 -7.62 5.59
C ALA A 89 -2.52 -8.35 6.94
N ASN A 90 -1.78 -7.84 7.92
CA ASN A 90 -1.81 -8.30 9.30
C ASN A 90 -2.50 -7.26 10.17
N LEU A 91 -3.38 -7.72 11.07
CA LEU A 91 -4.00 -6.83 12.05
C LEU A 91 -2.94 -6.14 12.91
N LEU A 92 -3.14 -4.84 13.11
CA LEU A 92 -2.44 -4.09 14.15
C LEU A 92 -3.20 -4.27 15.46
N GLY A 93 -2.49 -4.13 16.58
CA GLY A 93 -3.06 -4.30 17.91
C GLY A 93 -2.79 -3.12 18.84
N PRO A 94 -3.27 -3.21 20.09
CA PRO A 94 -3.10 -2.16 21.10
C PRO A 94 -1.64 -1.73 21.27
N GLY A 95 -1.42 -0.42 21.41
CA GLY A 95 -0.08 0.19 21.52
C GLY A 95 0.51 0.62 20.18
N HIS A 96 -0.11 0.26 19.05
CA HIS A 96 0.26 0.81 17.76
C HIS A 96 -0.52 2.11 17.49
N PRO A 97 0.14 3.23 17.13
CA PRO A 97 -0.52 4.54 16.96
C PRO A 97 -1.72 4.51 16.00
N MET A 98 -1.57 3.84 14.85
CA MET A 98 -2.69 3.65 13.90
C MET A 98 -3.88 2.93 14.52
N TYR A 99 -3.63 1.88 15.31
CA TYR A 99 -4.70 1.10 15.92
C TYR A 99 -5.39 1.93 17.00
N ASP A 100 -4.61 2.47 17.95
CA ASP A 100 -5.12 3.20 19.11
C ASP A 100 -5.91 4.46 18.71
N THR A 101 -5.52 5.12 17.62
CA THR A 101 -6.23 6.30 17.11
C THR A 101 -7.49 5.95 16.35
N TYR A 102 -7.49 4.90 15.52
CA TYR A 102 -8.56 4.70 14.53
C TYR A 102 -9.56 3.61 14.87
N ILE A 103 -9.20 2.58 15.63
CA ILE A 103 -10.13 1.47 15.90
C ILE A 103 -11.41 1.97 16.59
N ASN A 104 -12.58 1.54 16.09
CA ASN A 104 -13.90 1.97 16.55
C ASN A 104 -14.18 3.49 16.49
N GLN A 105 -13.35 4.27 15.80
CA GLN A 105 -13.62 5.68 15.51
C GLN A 105 -14.35 5.84 14.16
N PRO A 106 -14.97 6.99 13.90
CA PRO A 106 -15.54 7.31 12.58
C PRO A 106 -14.49 7.21 11.46
N ASP A 107 -14.92 6.82 10.25
CA ASP A 107 -14.08 6.74 9.06
C ASP A 107 -13.35 8.08 8.82
N PRO A 108 -12.02 8.14 9.02
CA PRO A 108 -11.27 9.39 8.85
C PRO A 108 -11.22 9.84 7.39
N LEU A 109 -11.55 8.94 6.45
CA LEU A 109 -11.63 9.18 5.03
C LEU A 109 -13.10 9.14 4.55
N ALA A 110 -14.08 9.44 5.40
CA ALA A 110 -15.48 9.55 5.00
C ALA A 110 -15.66 10.55 3.83
N ASN A 111 -16.54 10.23 2.90
CA ASN A 111 -17.01 11.13 1.83
C ASN A 111 -18.31 10.60 1.21
N ASP A 112 -18.91 11.42 0.35
CA ASP A 112 -20.14 11.09 -0.38
C ASP A 112 -19.93 10.09 -1.53
N SER A 113 -18.71 9.56 -1.70
CA SER A 113 -18.43 8.59 -2.75
C SER A 113 -19.05 7.23 -2.42
N ARG A 114 -19.64 6.59 -3.44
CA ARG A 114 -20.12 5.21 -3.34
C ARG A 114 -19.01 4.17 -3.46
N ASN A 115 -17.78 4.57 -3.83
CA ASN A 115 -16.66 3.64 -3.97
C ASN A 115 -16.25 3.06 -2.61
N SER A 116 -16.13 1.73 -2.55
CA SER A 116 -15.66 1.02 -1.35
C SER A 116 -14.20 1.36 -1.04
N VAL A 117 -13.36 1.47 -2.06
CA VAL A 117 -11.93 1.79 -1.91
C VAL A 117 -11.71 3.30 -1.95
N LYS A 118 -10.92 3.80 -1.00
CA LYS A 118 -10.43 5.18 -0.98
C LYS A 118 -8.98 5.23 -0.51
N TYR A 119 -8.25 6.26 -0.94
CA TYR A 119 -6.89 6.56 -0.52
C TYR A 119 -6.88 7.92 0.18
N GLY A 120 -6.11 8.05 1.26
CA GLY A 120 -5.95 9.34 1.93
C GLY A 120 -4.80 9.34 2.92
N ASP A 121 -4.21 10.51 3.16
CA ASP A 121 -3.18 10.66 4.17
C ASP A 121 -3.79 10.62 5.57
N LEU A 122 -3.10 9.96 6.50
CA LEU A 122 -3.44 9.96 7.92
C LEU A 122 -2.24 10.55 8.69
N PRO A 123 -2.43 11.43 9.69
CA PRO A 123 -1.29 12.00 10.42
C PRO A 123 -0.39 10.95 11.08
N GLU A 124 -0.99 9.87 11.58
CA GLU A 124 -0.34 8.81 12.35
C GLU A 124 0.52 7.87 11.49
N GLU A 125 0.37 7.88 10.16
CA GLU A 125 1.25 7.13 9.27
C GLU A 125 2.56 7.87 8.96
N LEU A 126 2.64 9.20 9.20
CA LEU A 126 3.81 10.01 8.87
C LEU A 126 5.11 9.45 9.46
N PRO A 127 5.19 9.04 10.74
CA PRO A 127 6.41 8.46 11.30
C PRO A 127 6.84 7.16 10.59
N PHE A 128 5.88 6.40 10.06
CA PHE A 128 6.14 5.13 9.38
C PHE A 128 6.46 5.29 7.89
N ARG A 129 6.10 6.44 7.30
CA ARG A 129 6.43 6.77 5.91
C ARG A 129 7.74 7.54 5.78
N THR A 130 8.14 8.22 6.85
CA THR A 130 9.38 8.98 6.92
C THR A 130 10.57 8.02 6.94
N ARG A 131 11.47 8.20 5.98
CA ARG A 131 12.72 7.45 5.85
C ARG A 131 13.87 8.41 5.57
N ASP A 132 15.08 7.95 5.81
CA ASP A 132 16.27 8.70 5.41
C ASP A 132 16.36 8.76 3.88
N CYS A 133 16.77 9.91 3.38
CA CYS A 133 17.03 10.11 1.97
C CYS A 133 18.13 9.16 1.49
N ALA A 134 17.80 8.33 0.50
CA ALA A 134 18.72 7.31 -0.03
C ALA A 134 19.98 7.90 -0.69
N CYS A 135 20.05 9.22 -0.93
CA CYS A 135 21.29 9.85 -1.38
C CYS A 135 22.38 9.87 -0.29
N GLY A 136 22.01 9.68 0.99
CA GLY A 136 22.92 9.70 2.13
C GLY A 136 23.18 11.09 2.72
N CYS A 137 22.33 12.09 2.43
CA CYS A 137 22.53 13.45 2.95
C CYS A 137 22.08 13.66 4.41
N GLY A 138 21.53 12.63 5.05
CA GLY A 138 20.94 12.72 6.40
C GLY A 138 19.61 13.48 6.48
N GLY A 139 19.03 13.87 5.34
CA GLY A 139 17.69 14.46 5.30
C GLY A 139 16.62 13.38 5.31
N THR A 140 15.48 13.64 5.93
CA THR A 140 14.33 12.71 5.97
C THR A 140 13.29 13.09 4.92
N THR A 141 12.59 12.10 4.36
CA THR A 141 11.57 12.29 3.33
C THR A 141 10.52 11.18 3.41
N THR A 142 9.35 11.40 2.83
CA THR A 142 8.31 10.36 2.63
C THR A 142 8.50 9.57 1.33
N HIS A 143 9.52 9.93 0.54
CA HIS A 143 9.91 9.31 -0.72
C HIS A 143 11.28 8.63 -0.57
N ASP A 144 11.78 7.96 -1.62
CA ASP A 144 13.13 7.38 -1.58
C ASP A 144 14.23 8.45 -1.52
N PHE A 145 13.95 9.62 -2.09
CA PHE A 145 14.86 10.77 -2.13
C PHE A 145 14.13 12.03 -1.67
N VAL A 146 14.87 12.95 -1.05
CA VAL A 146 14.45 14.35 -0.96
C VAL A 146 14.29 14.86 -2.40
N PRO A 147 13.24 15.65 -2.73
CA PRO A 147 13.00 16.08 -4.11
C PRO A 147 14.25 16.64 -4.78
N GLY A 148 14.66 16.04 -5.91
CA GLY A 148 15.83 16.43 -6.69
C GLY A 148 17.15 15.79 -6.26
N HIS A 149 17.17 14.93 -5.24
CA HIS A 149 18.39 14.26 -4.76
C HIS A 149 18.72 12.95 -5.50
N GLU A 150 17.84 12.46 -6.37
CA GLU A 150 18.04 11.25 -7.18
C GLU A 150 19.29 11.38 -8.04
N LEU A 151 19.37 12.47 -8.83
CA LEU A 151 20.50 12.73 -9.72
C LEU A 151 21.77 13.01 -8.92
N ARG A 152 21.66 13.70 -7.79
CA ARG A 152 22.78 13.95 -6.88
C ARG A 152 23.37 12.64 -6.36
N ALA A 153 22.53 11.66 -6.00
CA ALA A 153 22.97 10.34 -5.56
C ALA A 153 23.78 9.64 -6.66
N ILE A 154 23.25 9.59 -7.88
CA ILE A 154 23.93 8.98 -9.03
C ILE A 154 25.29 9.64 -9.27
N GLN A 155 25.32 10.98 -9.36
CA GLN A 155 26.55 11.73 -9.59
C GLN A 155 27.59 11.52 -8.49
N ALA A 156 27.16 11.38 -7.23
CA ALA A 156 28.06 11.08 -6.12
C ALA A 156 28.74 9.72 -6.30
N ARG A 157 27.98 8.67 -6.68
CA ARG A 157 28.54 7.31 -6.91
C ARG A 157 29.47 7.29 -8.13
N VAL A 158 29.14 8.02 -9.19
CA VAL A 158 30.03 8.19 -10.35
C VAL A 158 31.35 8.86 -9.93
N ARG A 159 31.29 9.88 -9.06
CA ARG A 159 32.49 10.54 -8.54
C ARG A 159 33.34 9.61 -7.68
N GLU A 160 32.70 8.90 -6.77
CA GLU A 160 33.36 8.02 -5.80
C GLU A 160 34.01 6.79 -6.44
N HIS A 161 33.30 6.09 -7.33
CA HIS A 161 33.76 4.82 -7.88
C HIS A 161 34.43 4.93 -9.26
N PHE A 162 34.16 6.01 -10.01
CA PHE A 162 34.63 6.16 -11.39
C PHE A 162 35.39 7.47 -11.63
N GLY A 163 35.83 8.15 -10.55
CA GLY A 163 36.58 9.40 -10.62
C GLY A 163 35.81 10.55 -11.29
N GLY A 164 34.48 10.45 -11.37
CA GLY A 164 33.62 11.43 -12.04
C GLY A 164 33.41 11.17 -13.53
N SER A 165 34.00 10.12 -14.10
CA SER A 165 33.79 9.74 -15.49
C SER A 165 32.48 8.99 -15.68
N VAL A 166 31.48 9.66 -16.26
CA VAL A 166 30.20 9.03 -16.63
C VAL A 166 30.43 7.92 -17.67
N LEU A 167 31.34 8.12 -18.62
CA LEU A 167 31.66 7.11 -19.63
C LEU A 167 32.18 5.81 -19.00
N SER A 168 33.06 5.93 -17.98
CA SER A 168 33.59 4.77 -17.27
C SER A 168 32.51 4.03 -16.50
N PHE A 169 31.57 4.76 -15.88
CA PHE A 169 30.40 4.16 -15.24
C PHE A 169 29.52 3.40 -16.23
N ILE A 170 29.16 4.01 -17.37
CA ILE A 170 28.33 3.35 -18.39
C ILE A 170 29.03 2.12 -18.97
N THR A 171 30.32 2.23 -19.29
CA THR A 171 31.10 1.09 -19.82
C THR A 171 31.11 -0.09 -18.84
N TRP A 172 31.25 0.18 -17.54
CA TRP A 172 31.15 -0.85 -16.51
C TRP A 172 29.72 -1.40 -16.39
N LEU A 173 28.70 -0.53 -16.38
CA LEU A 173 27.31 -0.94 -16.27
C LEU A 173 26.88 -1.87 -17.41
N ASP A 174 27.25 -1.53 -18.65
CA ASP A 174 26.95 -2.34 -19.83
C ASP A 174 27.67 -3.70 -19.82
N ALA A 175 28.83 -3.79 -19.16
CA ALA A 175 29.56 -5.04 -18.98
C ALA A 175 28.92 -5.95 -17.91
N GLU A 176 28.41 -5.37 -16.82
CA GLU A 176 27.75 -6.10 -15.72
C GLU A 176 26.29 -6.46 -16.04
N LEU A 177 25.59 -5.58 -16.75
CA LEU A 177 24.19 -5.73 -17.15
C LEU A 177 24.06 -5.56 -18.66
N PRO A 178 24.50 -6.57 -19.45
CA PRO A 178 24.43 -6.50 -20.90
C PRO A 178 22.99 -6.22 -21.36
N PRO A 179 22.79 -5.34 -22.35
CA PRO A 179 21.46 -5.08 -22.88
C PRO A 179 20.83 -6.38 -23.39
N ALA A 180 19.55 -6.58 -23.10
CA ALA A 180 18.81 -7.73 -23.61
C ALA A 180 18.91 -7.77 -25.14
N ALA A 181 19.20 -8.95 -25.69
CA ALA A 181 19.26 -9.12 -27.14
C ALA A 181 17.94 -8.62 -27.75
N PRO A 182 17.98 -7.87 -28.87
CA PRO A 182 16.76 -7.43 -29.53
C PRO A 182 15.89 -8.65 -29.85
N ALA A 183 14.62 -8.59 -29.45
CA ALA A 183 13.66 -9.63 -29.79
C ALA A 183 13.61 -9.77 -31.33
N SER A 184 13.82 -11.00 -31.80
CA SER A 184 13.82 -11.35 -33.23
C SER A 184 12.43 -11.26 -33.84
#